data_AF-A0A2V8FUT6-F1
#
_entry.id   AF-A0A2V8FUT6-F1
#
_cell.length_a   1.000
_cell.length_b   1.000
_cell.length_c   1.000
_cell.angle_alpha   90.00
_cell.angle_beta   90.00
_cell.angle_gamma   90.00
#
_symmetry.space_group_name_H-M   'P 1'
#
loop_
_entity.id
_entity.type
_entity.pdbx_description
1 polymer ?
#
loop_
_entity_poly.entity_id
_entity_poly.type
_entity_poly.pdbx_seq_one_letter_code
_entity_poly.pdbx_strand_id
1 'polypeptide(L)' 'MDISDSDLRALVRDVIARGVKTDRPQADAQPVQSDASATGLLHVSHQRLTRLTSADADGFCLIEPTVRCSRCGYCLALGH' A
#
# COMPACT_ATOMS: atom_id res chain seq x y z
N MET A 1 27.72 12.50 18.20
CA MET A 1 26.54 12.97 18.95
C MET A 1 25.46 11.94 18.70
N ASP A 2 25.27 11.03 19.65
CA ASP A 2 24.20 10.04 19.57
C ASP A 2 22.87 10.74 19.83
N ILE A 3 21.96 10.66 18.87
CA ILE A 3 20.59 11.14 19.01
C ILE A 3 19.80 10.11 19.84
N SER A 4 19.03 10.57 20.83
CA SER A 4 18.18 9.66 21.59
C SER A 4 17.03 9.14 20.73
N ASP A 5 16.53 7.92 21.00
CA ASP A 5 15.38 7.36 20.29
C ASP A 5 14.14 8.27 20.42
N SER A 6 13.96 8.93 21.57
CA SER A 6 12.89 9.91 21.78
C SER A 6 13.00 11.12 20.86
N ASP A 7 14.22 11.66 20.68
CA ASP A 7 14.46 12.82 19.83
C ASP A 7 14.29 12.47 18.35
N LEU A 8 14.75 11.28 17.94
CA LEU A 8 14.52 10.76 16.60
C LEU A 8 13.02 10.62 16.30
N ARG A 9 12.24 10.05 17.23
CA ARG A 9 10.77 9.92 17.08
C ARG A 9 10.07 11.27 17.05
N ALA A 10 10.55 12.26 17.80
CA ALA A 10 10.01 13.61 17.77
C ALA A 10 10.24 14.25 16.40
N LEU A 11 11.46 14.14 15.87
CA LEU A 11 11.82 14.64 14.55
C LEU A 11 10.98 14.00 13.43
N VAL A 12 10.80 12.67 13.46
CA VAL A 12 9.99 11.96 12.45
C VAL A 12 8.53 12.44 12.47
N ARG A 13 7.93 12.57 13.66
CA ARG A 13 6.53 13.06 13.79
C ARG A 13 6.37 14.47 13.25
N ASP A 14 7.34 15.33 13.52
CA ASP A 14 7.36 16.72 13.08
C ASP A 14 7.51 16.84 11.55
N VAL A 15 8.36 16.02 10.93
CA VAL A 15 8.47 15.93 9.46
C VAL A 15 7.17 15.42 8.82
N ILE A 16 6.55 14.37 9.39
CA ILE A 16 5.26 13.84 8.90
C ILE A 16 4.18 14.92 9.01
N ALA A 17 4.09 15.61 10.15
CA ALA A 17 3.09 16.67 10.37
C ALA A 17 3.23 17.83 9.38
N ARG A 18 4.47 18.18 8.99
CA ARG A 18 4.72 19.15 7.92
C ARG A 18 4.33 18.62 6.55
N GLY A 19 4.78 17.42 6.19
CA GLY A 19 4.48 16.82 4.88
C GLY A 19 2.99 16.64 4.61
N VAL A 20 2.20 16.28 5.64
CA VAL A 20 0.73 16.13 5.53
C VAL A 20 0.04 17.48 5.31
N LYS A 21 0.61 18.60 5.78
CA LYS A 21 0.03 19.93 5.59
C LYS A 21 0.36 20.54 4.22
N THR A 22 1.48 20.16 3.63
CA THR A 22 1.95 20.78 2.37
C THR A 22 1.34 20.15 1.12
N ASP A 23 0.73 18.96 1.21
CA ASP A 23 0.23 18.21 0.04
C ASP A 23 -1.28 17.99 0.02
N ARG A 24 -2.05 18.90 0.64
CA ARG A 24 -3.51 18.92 0.47
C ARG A 24 -3.93 20.17 -0.30
N PRO A 25 -4.00 20.12 -1.65
CA PRO A 25 -5.13 20.74 -2.30
C PRO A 25 -6.37 20.08 -1.70
N GLN A 26 -7.18 20.86 -1.00
CA GLN A 26 -8.56 20.49 -0.72
C GLN A 26 -9.30 20.50 -2.07
N ALA A 27 -9.02 19.50 -2.90
CA ALA A 27 -9.93 19.12 -3.95
C ALA A 27 -11.06 18.39 -3.24
N ASP A 28 -12.27 18.92 -3.36
CA ASP A 28 -13.49 18.22 -3.02
C ASP A 28 -13.34 16.75 -3.40
N ALA A 29 -13.66 15.86 -2.45
CA ALA A 29 -13.74 14.43 -2.68
C ALA A 29 -14.90 14.14 -3.63
N GLN A 30 -14.78 14.54 -4.91
CA GLN A 30 -15.43 13.80 -5.97
C GLN A 30 -14.68 12.48 -6.09
N PRO A 31 -15.38 11.34 -6.05
CA PRO A 31 -14.78 10.09 -6.49
C PRO A 31 -14.44 10.30 -7.97
N VAL A 32 -13.16 10.49 -8.28
CA VAL A 32 -12.67 10.28 -9.63
C VAL A 32 -12.88 8.80 -9.90
N GLN A 33 -14.04 8.49 -10.48
CA GLN A 33 -14.25 7.24 -11.19
C GLN A 33 -13.11 7.19 -12.20
N SER A 34 -12.12 6.36 -11.88
CA SER A 34 -11.01 6.13 -12.77
C SER A 34 -11.61 5.42 -13.98
N ASP A 35 -11.91 6.17 -15.03
CA ASP A 35 -12.29 5.60 -16.31
C ASP A 35 -11.21 4.58 -16.67
N ALA A 36 -11.62 3.33 -16.74
CA ALA A 36 -10.80 2.16 -16.98
C ALA A 36 -10.31 2.12 -18.45
N SER A 37 -9.71 3.20 -18.92
CA SER A 37 -9.28 3.37 -20.31
C SER A 37 -7.96 4.15 -20.38
N ALA A 38 -6.96 3.68 -19.64
CA ALA A 38 -5.56 3.89 -19.97
C ALA A 38 -4.96 2.52 -20.30
N THR A 39 -5.36 1.98 -21.44
CA THR A 39 -5.03 0.63 -21.95
C THR A 39 -3.59 0.54 -22.48
N GLY A 40 -2.64 1.13 -21.79
CA GLY A 40 -1.23 1.07 -22.16
C GLY A 40 -0.34 1.74 -21.12
N LEU A 41 0.57 0.96 -20.53
CA LEU A 41 1.73 1.38 -19.71
C LEU A 41 1.55 1.51 -18.19
N LEU A 42 0.50 0.97 -17.58
CA LEU A 42 0.54 0.65 -16.15
C LEU A 42 0.84 -0.84 -16.01
N HIS A 43 2.13 -1.20 -16.09
CA HIS A 43 2.58 -2.53 -15.68
C HIS A 43 2.02 -2.80 -14.28
N VAL A 44 1.48 -4.00 -14.03
CA VAL A 44 0.75 -4.34 -12.79
C VAL A 44 1.54 -4.00 -11.51
N SER A 45 2.88 -3.96 -11.59
CA SER A 45 3.77 -3.48 -10.52
C SER A 45 3.56 -2.02 -10.09
N HIS A 46 2.97 -1.16 -10.93
CA HIS A 46 2.71 0.25 -10.64
C HIS A 46 1.33 0.49 -10.04
N GLN A 47 0.46 -0.52 -10.02
CA GLN A 47 -0.86 -0.39 -9.44
C GLN A 47 -0.80 -0.68 -7.94
N ARG A 48 -1.43 0.17 -7.14
CA ARG A 48 -1.76 -0.18 -5.76
C ARG A 48 -2.81 -1.28 -5.83
N LEU A 49 -2.42 -2.51 -5.54
CA LEU A 49 -3.35 -3.64 -5.48
C LEU A 49 -4.40 -3.32 -4.41
N THR A 50 -5.62 -3.01 -4.87
CA THR A 50 -6.79 -2.95 -4.00
C THR A 50 -6.84 -4.28 -3.29
N ARG A 51 -6.67 -4.30 -1.97
CA ARG A 51 -6.70 -5.54 -1.19
C ARG A 51 -8.04 -6.22 -1.43
N LEU A 52 -8.05 -7.19 -2.33
CA LEU A 52 -9.16 -8.11 -2.46
C LEU A 52 -9.13 -8.92 -1.16
N THR A 53 -10.18 -8.80 -0.36
CA THR A 53 -10.34 -9.67 0.81
C THR A 53 -11.08 -10.90 0.30
N SER A 54 -10.35 -11.88 -0.22
CA SER A 54 -10.96 -13.15 -0.58
C SER A 54 -10.66 -14.16 0.52
N ALA A 55 -11.73 -14.82 0.94
CA ALA A 55 -11.78 -15.78 2.01
C ALA A 55 -11.42 -17.15 1.44
N ASP A 56 -10.17 -17.56 1.58
CA ASP A 56 -9.82 -18.98 1.68
C ASP A 56 -8.51 -19.11 2.46
N ALA A 57 -8.65 -19.41 3.74
CA ALA A 57 -7.60 -19.29 4.76
C ALA A 57 -6.54 -20.42 4.71
N ASP A 58 -6.64 -21.39 3.80
CA ASP A 58 -5.89 -22.65 3.88
C ASP A 58 -5.22 -23.08 2.55
N GLY A 59 -4.74 -22.12 1.76
CA GLY A 59 -4.06 -22.39 0.49
C GLY A 59 -2.52 -22.47 0.54
N PHE A 60 -1.95 -23.07 -0.50
CA PHE A 60 -0.53 -22.96 -0.82
C PHE A 60 -0.23 -21.58 -1.43
N CYS A 61 1.00 -21.10 -1.26
CA CYS A 61 1.42 -19.81 -1.79
C CYS A 61 1.24 -19.73 -3.32
N LEU A 62 0.72 -18.62 -3.82
CA LEU A 62 0.43 -18.41 -5.24
C LEU A 62 1.68 -18.45 -6.15
N ILE A 63 2.82 -17.95 -5.68
CA ILE A 63 4.09 -17.94 -6.43
C ILE A 63 4.93 -19.19 -6.18
N GLU A 64 4.67 -19.89 -5.09
CA GLU A 64 5.41 -21.07 -4.66
C GLU A 64 4.42 -22.13 -4.14
N PRO A 65 3.76 -22.89 -5.02
CA PRO A 65 2.69 -23.82 -4.63
C PRO A 65 3.13 -24.96 -3.70
N THR A 66 4.44 -25.13 -3.48
CA THR A 66 5.01 -26.12 -2.55
C THR A 66 5.10 -25.60 -1.11
N VAL A 67 4.88 -24.31 -0.86
CA VAL A 67 4.94 -23.70 0.48
C VAL A 67 3.58 -23.26 0.97
N ARG A 68 3.37 -23.28 2.30
CA ARG A 68 2.14 -22.78 2.91
C ARG A 68 2.05 -21.26 2.80
N CYS A 69 0.87 -20.73 2.50
CA CYS A 69 0.65 -19.30 2.41
C CYS A 69 0.85 -18.64 3.79
N SER A 70 1.72 -17.62 3.85
CA SER A 70 1.94 -16.78 5.04
C SER A 70 1.20 -15.45 4.98
N ARG A 71 0.35 -15.23 3.95
CA ARG A 71 -0.34 -13.97 3.65
C ARG A 71 0.65 -12.81 3.51
N CYS A 72 1.72 -13.03 2.76
CA CYS A 72 2.66 -11.97 2.38
C CYS A 72 1.95 -10.91 1.50
N GLY A 73 2.59 -9.76 1.32
CA GLY A 73 2.00 -8.65 0.54
C GLY A 73 1.55 -9.03 -0.87
N TYR A 74 2.21 -10.01 -1.50
CA TYR A 74 1.83 -10.54 -2.80
C TYR A 74 0.52 -11.34 -2.76
N CYS A 75 0.37 -12.26 -1.81
CA CYS A 75 -0.85 -13.06 -1.66
C CYS A 75 -2.05 -12.16 -1.31
N LEU A 76 -1.86 -11.25 -0.34
CA LEU A 76 -2.88 -10.29 0.06
C LEU A 76 -3.36 -9.39 -1.08
N ALA A 77 -2.44 -9.04 -1.97
CA ALA A 77 -2.76 -8.22 -3.12
C ALA A 77 -3.64 -8.94 -4.16
N LEU A 78 -3.57 -10.27 -4.22
CA LEU A 78 -4.37 -11.12 -5.11
C LEU A 78 -5.59 -11.73 -4.42
N GLY A 79 -5.84 -11.38 -3.15
CA GLY A 79 -6.94 -11.92 -2.37
C GLY A 79 -6.75 -13.36 -1.90
N HIS A 80 -5.51 -13.70 -1.57
CA HIS A 80 -5.11 -14.97 -1.01
C HIS A 80 -4.57 -14.82 0.42
#